data_AF-A0A346R0D5-F1
#
_entry.id   AF-A0A346R0D5-F1
#
_cell.length_a   1.000
_cell.length_b   1.000
_cell.length_c   1.000
_cell.angle_alpha   90.00
_cell.angle_beta   90.00
_cell.angle_gamma   90.00
#
_symmetry.space_group_name_H-M   'P 1'
#
loop_
_entity.id
_entity.type
_entity.pdbx_description
1 polymer ?
#
loop_
_entity_poly.entity_id
_entity_poly.type
_entity_poly.pdbx_seq_one_letter_code
_entity_poly.pdbx_strand_id
1 'polypeptide(L)'
;MQEAAQENLRSAGFAFHAGDELPIPGELASRSDALALEWDNLEPDNYLRDGATFRERRYGRYAFQPSTERIVLLAHKPYLQSKATNSYAGGIERVVAPVTASINSNPVLSLLIKHDFKCFPAHAFPPDDWWLVACHMFRIIGRSNELGEPTPEGVHRDDIDFGAMHLMKRENALGGLSRIHNEDRSIKAELCLSARSIRCIGPTGRSCIPLRRSRPPTATGRRCATSSFSASRTRQISWNEREFDHDNSGTERQDHIRAARHRLPGDRLHRLGSTYLAIAYALESFPPLLMAATRFLTAGLTMVLFLALRGHPLPSLKELGGAAVVGTSMLGLGVGSIGIAEQTISSGMASIGIATVPIWAVLLAGLLLREWPNRWEMAGIALGFVGVVFLNVEGSLNGAASGALIIVGAALFWGLGSVLSRVVPLPTGPTAYAYEMLTGGIALSIAAFALGERMTVWPTTEAFAGWLYLVIGGSFFAYTAYMYLLQQVRTSVATSYAFVTPVVAILLGVHFLEESVSRFTILAVVSVLLGVWCIFRGREDKNKA
;
A
#
# COMPACT_ATOMS: atom_id res chain seq x y z
N MET A 1 22.11 35.67 12.23
CA MET A 1 21.25 34.62 12.82
C MET A 1 21.35 33.31 12.05
N GLN A 2 20.94 33.26 10.78
CA GLN A 2 20.97 32.05 9.94
C GLN A 2 22.40 31.48 9.76
N GLU A 3 23.38 32.31 9.44
CA GLU A 3 24.79 31.87 9.31
C GLU A 3 25.34 31.30 10.61
N ALA A 4 25.02 31.92 11.75
CA ALA A 4 25.40 31.43 13.07
C ALA A 4 24.71 30.08 13.40
N ALA A 5 23.45 29.91 12.99
CA ALA A 5 22.72 28.65 13.14
C ALA A 5 23.41 27.53 12.35
N GLN A 6 23.77 27.81 11.09
CA GLN A 6 24.45 26.87 10.22
C GLN A 6 25.83 26.46 10.77
N GLU A 7 26.59 27.43 11.28
CA GLU A 7 27.91 27.17 11.86
C GLU A 7 27.82 26.34 13.15
N ASN A 8 26.86 26.65 14.03
CA ASN A 8 26.61 25.87 15.24
C ASN A 8 26.12 24.45 14.92
N LEU A 9 25.28 24.28 13.90
CA LEU A 9 24.87 22.95 13.43
C LEU A 9 26.04 22.14 12.88
N ARG A 10 26.99 22.78 12.16
CA ARG A 10 28.20 22.10 11.65
C ARG A 10 29.17 21.70 12.75
N SER A 11 29.44 22.60 13.70
CA SER A 11 30.46 22.42 14.74
C SER A 11 29.96 21.65 15.96
N ALA A 12 28.77 21.99 16.45
CA ALA A 12 28.20 21.43 17.68
C ALA A 12 27.10 20.38 17.43
N GLY A 13 26.59 20.26 16.21
CA GLY A 13 25.49 19.33 15.86
C GLY A 13 24.11 19.80 16.31
N PHE A 14 24.00 21.02 16.86
CA PHE A 14 22.74 21.66 17.24
C PHE A 14 22.89 23.18 17.22
N ALA A 15 21.77 23.90 17.05
CA ALA A 15 21.71 25.34 17.18
C ALA A 15 20.46 25.74 17.99
N PHE A 16 20.58 26.83 18.75
CA PHE A 16 19.49 27.37 19.54
C PHE A 16 19.32 28.86 19.24
N HIS A 17 18.07 29.29 19.09
CA HIS A 17 17.68 30.68 18.93
C HIS A 17 16.54 31.01 19.88
N ALA A 18 16.71 32.07 20.65
CA ALA A 18 15.62 32.63 21.45
C ALA A 18 14.56 33.19 20.48
N GLY A 19 13.27 33.05 20.79
CA GLY A 19 12.21 33.33 19.81
C GLY A 19 11.79 34.79 19.72
N ASP A 20 12.44 35.68 20.48
CA ASP A 20 12.54 37.11 20.14
C ASP A 20 13.40 37.36 18.89
N GLU A 21 14.22 36.38 18.48
CA GLU A 21 14.99 36.40 17.22
C GLU A 21 14.19 35.84 16.03
N LEU A 22 13.01 35.24 16.21
CA LEU A 22 12.18 34.75 15.10
C LEU A 22 11.69 35.93 14.24
N PRO A 23 11.99 35.98 12.93
CA PRO A 23 11.58 37.07 12.06
C PRO A 23 10.10 36.89 11.67
N ILE A 24 9.19 37.05 12.62
CA ILE A 24 7.75 37.16 12.34
C ILE A 24 7.46 38.64 12.09
N PRO A 25 7.09 39.03 10.85
CA PRO A 25 6.69 40.41 10.56
C PRO A 25 5.56 40.85 11.50
N GLY A 26 5.59 42.10 11.97
CA GLY A 26 4.57 42.63 12.89
C GLY A 26 3.14 42.49 12.35
N GLU A 27 2.97 42.54 11.03
CA GLU A 27 1.69 42.31 10.33
C GLU A 27 1.13 40.89 10.52
N LEU A 28 2.01 39.90 10.77
CA LEU A 28 1.64 38.51 11.02
C LEU A 28 1.51 38.18 12.51
N ALA A 29 1.65 39.15 13.42
CA ALA A 29 1.52 38.90 14.87
C ALA A 29 0.16 38.29 15.23
N SER A 30 -0.93 38.84 14.70
CA SER A 30 -2.30 38.31 14.90
C SER A 30 -2.47 36.90 14.33
N ARG A 31 -1.81 36.59 13.20
CA ARG A 31 -1.80 35.27 12.58
C ARG A 31 -0.97 34.27 13.40
N SER A 32 0.12 34.73 14.02
CA SER A 32 0.95 33.93 14.92
C SER A 32 0.17 33.53 16.17
N ASP A 33 -0.60 34.46 16.74
CA ASP A 33 -1.46 34.16 17.88
C ASP A 33 -2.62 33.22 17.49
N ALA A 34 -3.22 33.41 16.32
CA ALA A 34 -4.22 32.48 15.78
C ALA A 34 -3.64 31.06 15.58
N LEU A 35 -2.40 30.95 15.05
CA LEU A 35 -1.73 29.65 14.92
C LEU A 35 -1.48 29.01 16.29
N ALA A 36 -1.07 29.80 17.28
CA ALA A 36 -0.82 29.30 18.63
C ALA A 36 -2.10 28.80 19.31
N LEU A 37 -3.27 29.39 19.02
CA LEU A 37 -4.57 28.93 19.52
C LEU A 37 -4.99 27.56 18.97
N GLU A 38 -4.51 27.14 17.80
CA GLU A 38 -4.79 25.81 17.24
C GLU A 38 -4.24 24.68 18.14
N TRP A 39 -3.25 24.96 18.99
CA TRP A 39 -2.77 24.00 19.99
C TRP A 39 -3.79 23.69 21.09
N ASP A 40 -4.78 24.57 21.32
CA ASP A 40 -5.89 24.30 22.25
C ASP A 40 -6.94 23.36 21.62
N ASN A 41 -6.91 23.14 20.29
CA ASN A 41 -7.84 22.31 19.52
C ASN A 41 -7.20 21.01 18.97
N LEU A 42 -6.13 20.54 19.60
CA LEU A 42 -5.53 19.25 19.27
C LEU A 42 -6.36 18.09 19.81
N GLU A 43 -6.24 16.93 19.16
CA GLU A 43 -6.98 15.72 19.57
C GLU A 43 -6.13 14.82 20.48
N PRO A 44 -6.75 14.05 21.40
CA PRO A 44 -6.03 13.13 22.27
C PRO A 44 -5.16 12.13 21.50
N ASP A 45 -3.93 11.88 21.99
CA ASP A 45 -3.07 10.83 21.46
C ASP A 45 -3.52 9.47 21.98
N ASN A 46 -4.30 8.76 21.16
CA ASN A 46 -4.83 7.43 21.51
C ASN A 46 -3.77 6.31 21.54
N TYR A 47 -2.50 6.64 21.30
CA TYR A 47 -1.40 5.66 21.23
C TYR A 47 -0.43 5.74 22.41
N LEU A 48 -0.81 6.43 23.49
CA LEU A 48 -0.10 6.38 24.76
C LEU A 48 -0.36 5.04 25.47
N ARG A 49 0.64 4.52 26.20
CA ARG A 49 0.50 3.25 26.97
C ARG A 49 -0.18 3.51 28.31
N ASP A 50 -0.65 2.43 28.92
CA ASP A 50 -1.16 2.41 30.31
C ASP A 50 -2.33 3.36 30.58
N GLY A 51 -3.10 3.70 29.54
CA GLY A 51 -4.23 4.61 29.64
C GLY A 51 -3.82 6.07 29.89
N ALA A 52 -2.57 6.44 29.61
CA ALA A 52 -2.11 7.80 29.79
C ALA A 52 -2.81 8.78 28.82
N THR A 53 -3.04 10.01 29.28
CA THR A 53 -3.83 11.02 28.58
C THR A 53 -3.13 12.38 28.55
N PHE A 54 -1.81 12.39 28.78
CA PHE A 54 -1.01 13.61 28.90
C PHE A 54 -0.57 14.21 27.57
N ARG A 55 -0.91 13.63 26.41
CA ARG A 55 -0.51 14.15 25.09
C ARG A 55 -1.71 14.29 24.15
N GLU A 56 -1.81 15.45 23.53
CA GLU A 56 -2.68 15.73 22.39
C GLU A 56 -1.82 16.04 21.17
N ARG A 57 -2.26 15.67 19.97
CA ARG A 57 -1.45 15.85 18.76
C ARG A 57 -2.25 15.96 17.46
N ARG A 58 -1.63 16.65 16.49
CA ARG A 58 -1.99 16.62 15.06
C ARG A 58 -0.74 16.38 14.22
N TYR A 59 -0.94 15.90 13.00
CA TYR A 59 0.15 15.58 12.09
C TYR A 59 -0.13 16.06 10.66
N GLY A 60 0.84 16.78 10.09
CA GLY A 60 0.82 17.27 8.71
C GLY A 60 2.07 16.85 7.95
N ARG A 61 1.92 16.63 6.64
CA ARG A 61 3.01 16.28 5.72
C ARG A 61 3.08 17.34 4.64
N TYR A 62 4.26 17.91 4.43
CA TYR A 62 4.47 18.94 3.43
C TYR A 62 5.62 18.57 2.50
N ALA A 63 5.50 18.88 1.22
CA ALA A 63 6.62 18.93 0.30
C ALA A 63 7.09 20.39 0.21
N PHE A 64 8.38 20.63 0.43
CA PHE A 64 9.00 21.94 0.34
C PHE A 64 10.14 21.94 -0.67
N GLN A 65 10.16 22.90 -1.57
CA GLN A 65 11.29 23.14 -2.48
C GLN A 65 12.01 24.43 -2.08
N PRO A 66 13.28 24.37 -1.66
CA PRO A 66 14.02 25.55 -1.22
C PRO A 66 14.23 26.62 -2.32
N SER A 67 14.49 26.22 -3.58
CA SER A 67 14.81 27.17 -4.67
C SER A 67 13.61 28.03 -5.07
N THR A 68 12.41 27.46 -5.08
CA THR A 68 11.16 28.16 -5.42
C THR A 68 10.39 28.65 -4.19
N GLU A 69 10.85 28.28 -2.99
CA GLU A 69 10.15 28.40 -1.71
C GLU A 69 8.69 27.86 -1.73
N ARG A 70 8.38 26.94 -2.65
CA ARG A 70 7.03 26.36 -2.81
C ARG A 70 6.79 25.32 -1.72
N ILE A 71 5.64 25.43 -1.05
CA ILE A 71 5.16 24.49 -0.02
C ILE A 71 3.85 23.88 -0.51
N VAL A 72 3.76 22.55 -0.46
CA VAL A 72 2.56 21.79 -0.83
C VAL A 72 2.16 20.88 0.33
N LEU A 73 0.90 20.96 0.77
CA LEU A 73 0.35 20.00 1.73
C LEU A 73 0.11 18.67 1.00
N LEU A 74 0.72 17.60 1.51
CA LEU A 74 0.56 16.25 0.98
C LEU A 74 -0.62 15.54 1.64
N ALA A 75 -1.11 14.47 1.00
CA ALA A 75 -2.16 13.64 1.57
C ALA A 75 -1.77 13.13 2.98
N HIS A 76 -2.75 13.17 3.89
CA HIS A 76 -2.57 12.67 5.24
C HIS A 76 -2.31 11.15 5.20
N LYS A 77 -1.24 10.71 5.87
CA LYS A 77 -0.86 9.29 5.98
C LYS A 77 -0.58 8.95 7.45
N PRO A 78 -0.81 7.68 7.87
CA PRO A 78 -0.45 7.24 9.21
C PRO A 78 1.03 7.50 9.51
N TYR A 79 1.32 7.94 10.74
CA TYR A 79 2.69 8.19 11.16
C TYR A 79 3.31 6.91 11.72
N LEU A 80 4.39 6.43 11.08
CA LEU A 80 5.13 5.24 11.48
C LEU A 80 6.56 5.61 11.89
N GLN A 81 6.98 5.15 13.07
CA GLN A 81 8.40 5.18 13.49
C GLN A 81 8.87 3.74 13.69
N SER A 82 10.12 3.44 13.34
CA SER A 82 10.67 2.10 13.54
C SER A 82 10.75 1.76 15.03
N LYS A 83 10.64 0.47 15.38
CA LYS A 83 10.82 0.00 16.77
C LYS A 83 12.26 0.16 17.28
N ALA A 84 13.24 0.24 16.37
CA ALA A 84 14.63 0.53 16.71
C ALA A 84 14.84 2.00 17.11
N THR A 85 13.99 2.88 16.61
CA THR A 85 14.05 4.34 16.76
C THR A 85 13.18 4.82 17.93
N ASN A 86 11.98 4.23 18.11
CA ASN A 86 11.05 4.56 19.20
C ASN A 86 10.67 3.31 19.99
N SER A 87 11.18 3.17 21.21
CA SER A 87 10.94 2.01 22.10
C SER A 87 9.52 1.99 22.71
N TYR A 88 8.84 3.13 22.72
CA TYR A 88 7.54 3.32 23.37
C TYR A 88 6.36 3.10 22.41
N ALA A 89 6.41 3.64 21.19
CA ALA A 89 5.34 3.50 20.19
C ALA A 89 5.83 3.08 18.80
N GLY A 90 7.11 2.70 18.65
CA GLY A 90 7.66 2.26 17.36
C GLY A 90 7.10 0.92 16.90
N GLY A 91 6.88 0.81 15.59
CA GLY A 91 6.22 -0.33 14.94
C GLY A 91 4.68 -0.28 14.98
N ILE A 92 4.09 0.84 15.40
CA ILE A 92 2.64 1.08 15.36
C ILE A 92 2.36 2.20 14.37
N GLU A 93 1.51 1.95 13.39
CA GLU A 93 0.95 3.02 12.56
C GLU A 93 -0.02 3.86 13.38
N ARG A 94 0.31 5.13 13.53
CA ARG A 94 -0.49 6.06 14.32
C ARG A 94 -1.30 6.94 13.38
N VAL A 95 -2.58 6.65 13.28
CA VAL A 95 -3.57 7.51 12.63
C VAL A 95 -3.88 8.65 13.58
N VAL A 96 -3.15 9.74 13.39
CA VAL A 96 -3.25 10.93 14.22
C VAL A 96 -4.08 11.95 13.47
N ALA A 97 -4.87 12.74 14.18
CA ALA A 97 -5.69 13.76 13.57
C ALA A 97 -4.89 14.66 12.58
N PRO A 98 -5.39 14.90 11.36
CA PRO A 98 -4.70 15.74 10.39
C PRO A 98 -4.65 17.20 10.86
N VAL A 99 -3.73 17.97 10.30
CA VAL A 99 -3.77 19.44 10.41
C VAL A 99 -5.07 19.98 9.81
N THR A 100 -5.66 20.98 10.46
CA THR A 100 -6.91 21.61 10.00
C THR A 100 -6.63 22.54 8.82
N ALA A 101 -7.67 22.89 8.06
CA ALA A 101 -7.56 23.90 7.00
C ALA A 101 -7.11 25.28 7.54
N SER A 102 -7.52 25.62 8.77
CA SER A 102 -7.08 26.83 9.49
C SER A 102 -5.57 26.83 9.75
N ILE A 103 -5.03 25.71 10.25
CA ILE A 103 -3.59 25.53 10.45
C ILE A 103 -2.85 25.64 9.11
N ASN A 104 -3.33 24.93 8.09
CA ASN A 104 -2.66 24.86 6.78
C ASN A 104 -2.63 26.20 6.03
N SER A 105 -3.70 26.99 6.15
CA SER A 105 -3.80 28.31 5.49
C SER A 105 -3.11 29.43 6.27
N ASN A 106 -2.54 29.15 7.44
CA ASN A 106 -1.89 30.17 8.25
C ASN A 106 -0.49 30.51 7.69
N PRO A 107 -0.23 31.77 7.27
CA PRO A 107 1.05 32.16 6.65
C PRO A 107 2.25 32.01 7.58
N VAL A 108 2.03 32.02 8.90
CA VAL A 108 3.12 31.84 9.88
C VAL A 108 3.67 30.42 9.81
N LEU A 109 2.84 29.40 9.54
CA LEU A 109 3.31 28.03 9.40
C LEU A 109 4.30 27.89 8.23
N SER A 110 3.94 28.48 7.09
CA SER A 110 4.82 28.52 5.91
C SER A 110 6.11 29.29 6.17
N LEU A 111 6.04 30.40 6.92
CA LEU A 111 7.21 31.18 7.31
C LEU A 111 8.18 30.36 8.17
N LEU A 112 7.67 29.61 9.15
CA LEU A 112 8.48 28.76 10.02
C LEU A 112 9.21 27.67 9.22
N ILE A 113 8.51 26.98 8.31
CA ILE A 113 9.12 25.97 7.43
C ILE A 113 10.25 26.59 6.61
N LYS A 114 10.02 27.74 5.97
CA LYS A 114 11.06 28.44 5.19
C LYS A 114 12.25 28.87 6.04
N HIS A 115 11.97 29.35 7.25
CA HIS A 115 13.00 29.79 8.18
C HIS A 115 13.90 28.63 8.64
N ASP A 116 13.30 27.48 8.99
CA ASP A 116 14.02 26.29 9.43
C ASP A 116 15.03 25.83 8.37
N PHE A 117 14.59 25.78 7.11
CA PHE A 117 15.47 25.41 5.99
C PHE A 117 16.61 26.40 5.75
N LYS A 118 16.41 27.70 6.01
CA LYS A 118 17.49 28.69 5.93
C LYS A 118 18.51 28.53 7.06
N CYS A 119 18.09 28.01 8.21
CA CYS A 119 18.99 27.72 9.33
C CYS A 119 19.78 26.42 9.15
N PHE A 120 19.34 25.50 8.29
CA PHE A 120 20.09 24.28 8.02
C PHE A 120 21.27 24.54 7.05
N PRO A 121 22.39 23.79 7.16
CA PRO A 121 23.59 24.07 6.38
C PRO A 121 23.38 23.85 4.88
N ALA A 122 23.49 24.91 4.07
CA ALA A 122 23.17 24.92 2.64
C ALA A 122 23.81 23.81 1.78
N HIS A 123 25.01 23.33 2.11
CA HIS A 123 25.68 22.25 1.37
C HIS A 123 25.03 20.86 1.57
N ALA A 124 24.18 20.70 2.59
CA ALA A 124 23.45 19.48 2.86
C ALA A 124 22.09 19.43 2.13
N PHE A 125 21.64 20.54 1.52
CA PHE A 125 20.34 20.68 0.86
C PHE A 125 20.49 21.18 -0.57
N PRO A 126 20.39 20.32 -1.60
CA PRO A 126 20.30 20.80 -2.97
C PRO A 126 19.05 21.68 -3.09
N PRO A 127 19.18 22.92 -3.58
CA PRO A 127 18.09 23.89 -3.53
C PRO A 127 16.92 23.49 -4.44
N ASP A 128 17.18 22.72 -5.50
CA ASP A 128 16.17 22.27 -6.46
C ASP A 128 15.49 20.95 -6.08
N ASP A 129 16.04 20.23 -5.09
CA ASP A 129 15.42 19.02 -4.58
C ASP A 129 14.18 19.36 -3.76
N TRP A 130 13.22 18.46 -3.78
CA TRP A 130 12.07 18.55 -2.88
C TRP A 130 12.36 17.84 -1.57
N TRP A 131 11.77 18.37 -0.51
CA TRP A 131 11.98 17.92 0.87
C TRP A 131 10.66 17.58 1.54
N LEU A 132 10.63 16.42 2.20
CA LEU A 132 9.49 16.02 3.02
C LEU A 132 9.64 16.66 4.40
N VAL A 133 8.67 17.50 4.75
CA VAL A 133 8.58 18.17 6.03
C VAL A 133 7.45 17.54 6.82
N ALA A 134 7.82 16.78 7.85
CA ALA A 134 6.92 16.19 8.81
C ALA A 134 6.61 17.22 9.90
N CYS A 135 5.41 17.81 9.86
CA CYS A 135 4.97 18.79 10.83
C CYS A 135 4.20 18.09 11.95
N HIS A 136 4.86 17.94 13.10
CA HIS A 136 4.23 17.39 14.30
C HIS A 136 3.82 18.50 15.26
N MET A 137 2.54 18.53 15.58
CA MET A 137 1.99 19.43 16.59
C MET A 137 1.69 18.61 17.83
N PHE A 138 2.36 18.91 18.94
CA PHE A 138 2.14 18.23 20.21
C PHE A 138 1.72 19.22 21.30
N ARG A 139 0.84 18.77 22.17
CA ARG A 139 0.56 19.44 23.43
C ARG A 139 0.71 18.44 24.56
N ILE A 140 1.50 18.83 25.55
CA ILE A 140 1.74 18.04 26.75
C ILE A 140 0.95 18.67 27.90
N ILE A 141 0.12 17.84 28.52
CA ILE A 141 -0.81 18.21 29.59
C ILE A 141 -0.32 17.56 30.88
N GLY A 142 0.07 18.38 31.85
CA GLY A 142 0.33 17.92 33.22
C GLY A 142 -0.91 18.08 34.07
N ARG A 143 -1.41 16.99 34.66
CA ARG A 143 -2.57 17.01 35.58
C ARG A 143 -2.11 16.89 37.03
N SER A 144 -3.04 17.07 37.97
CA SER A 144 -2.75 16.91 39.40
C SER A 144 -2.37 15.47 39.76
N ASN A 145 -2.87 14.47 39.02
CA ASN A 145 -2.68 13.04 39.23
C ASN A 145 -1.77 12.35 38.20
N GLU A 146 -1.35 13.06 37.14
CA GLU A 146 -0.62 12.48 36.01
C GLU A 146 0.49 13.43 35.54
N LEU A 147 1.72 12.92 35.42
CA LEU A 147 2.86 13.70 34.91
C LEU A 147 2.80 13.75 33.38
N GLY A 148 3.07 14.92 32.81
CA GLY A 148 3.21 15.07 31.37
C GLY A 148 4.62 14.69 30.93
N GLU A 149 4.72 13.67 30.08
CA GLU A 149 6.00 13.16 29.56
C GLU A 149 6.12 13.45 28.05
N PRO A 150 6.91 14.46 27.63
CA PRO A 150 7.06 14.81 26.22
C PRO A 150 7.70 13.68 25.39
N THR A 151 8.69 13.02 26.00
CA THR A 151 9.47 11.93 25.40
C THR A 151 9.38 10.67 26.28
N PRO A 152 8.23 9.97 26.30
CA PRO A 152 8.02 8.82 27.18
C PRO A 152 8.96 7.64 26.86
N GLU A 153 9.50 7.58 25.63
CA GLU A 153 10.56 6.66 25.21
C GLU A 153 11.95 6.92 25.83
N GLY A 154 12.15 8.08 26.45
CA GLY A 154 13.45 8.49 26.99
C GLY A 154 14.39 9.05 25.90
N VAL A 155 15.71 8.91 26.12
CA VAL A 155 16.74 9.42 25.18
C VAL A 155 16.67 8.63 23.88
N HIS A 156 16.32 9.30 22.79
CA HIS A 156 16.16 8.69 21.47
C HIS A 156 16.75 9.57 20.35
N ARG A 157 16.77 9.00 19.14
CA ARG A 157 17.12 9.66 17.88
C ARG A 157 16.01 9.33 16.90
N ASP A 158 15.47 10.32 16.22
CA ASP A 158 14.47 10.12 15.17
C ASP A 158 15.17 9.83 13.82
N ASP A 159 14.50 9.09 12.92
CA ASP A 159 15.00 8.75 11.58
C ASP A 159 14.89 9.95 10.62
N ILE A 160 15.52 11.07 10.99
CA ILE A 160 15.37 12.37 10.34
C ILE A 160 16.74 13.02 10.17
N ASP A 161 17.00 13.63 9.02
CA ASP A 161 18.28 14.28 8.75
C ASP A 161 18.47 15.56 9.57
N PHE A 162 17.39 16.33 9.71
CA PHE A 162 17.36 17.58 10.47
C PHE A 162 16.04 17.74 11.23
N GLY A 163 16.11 18.27 12.44
CA GLY A 163 14.93 18.60 13.23
C GLY A 163 14.94 20.07 13.61
N ALA A 164 13.77 20.70 13.62
CA ALA A 164 13.51 21.99 14.21
C ALA A 164 12.35 21.86 15.21
N MET A 165 12.39 22.57 16.33
CA MET A 165 11.33 22.55 17.33
C MET A 165 11.03 23.99 17.71
N HIS A 166 9.75 24.37 17.62
CA HIS A 166 9.29 25.70 17.98
C HIS A 166 8.33 25.60 19.17
N LEU A 167 8.65 26.32 20.24
CA LEU A 167 7.73 26.48 21.36
C LEU A 167 6.66 27.51 20.98
N MET A 168 5.40 27.08 20.89
CA MET A 168 4.30 27.96 20.50
C MET A 168 3.71 28.71 21.69
N LYS A 169 3.51 28.00 22.81
CA LYS A 169 2.93 28.55 24.03
C LYS A 169 3.32 27.73 25.25
N ARG A 170 3.60 28.41 26.35
CA ARG A 170 3.88 27.79 27.66
C ARG A 170 3.05 28.50 28.72
N GLU A 171 2.20 27.77 29.44
CA GLU A 171 1.38 28.31 30.52
C GLU A 171 1.47 27.41 31.75
N ASN A 172 1.87 27.98 32.90
CA ASN A 172 1.84 27.31 34.20
C ASN A 172 2.58 25.94 34.22
N ALA A 173 3.68 25.83 33.48
CA ALA A 173 4.50 24.62 33.39
C ALA A 173 5.87 24.82 34.05
N LEU A 174 6.25 23.90 34.94
CA LEU A 174 7.57 23.83 35.60
C LEU A 174 8.38 22.65 35.02
N GLY A 175 9.66 22.86 34.73
CA GLY A 175 10.53 21.90 34.01
C GLY A 175 10.60 22.16 32.49
N GLY A 176 10.83 21.11 31.69
CA GLY A 176 10.87 21.19 30.22
C GLY A 176 12.30 21.40 29.70
N LEU A 177 13.26 20.82 30.41
CA LEU A 177 14.68 20.86 30.06
C LEU A 177 14.89 19.91 28.90
N SER A 178 15.15 20.42 27.71
CA SER A 178 15.50 19.58 26.57
C SER A 178 17.02 19.40 26.55
N ARG A 179 17.42 18.16 26.83
CA ARG A 179 18.79 17.68 26.88
C ARG A 179 19.19 17.11 25.54
N ILE A 180 20.38 17.44 25.09
CA ILE A 180 21.06 16.83 23.95
C ILE A 180 22.13 15.92 24.50
N HIS A 181 22.22 14.70 24.00
CA HIS A 181 23.17 13.69 24.44
C HIS A 181 24.16 13.33 23.33
N ASN A 182 25.40 13.00 23.73
CA ASN A 182 26.38 12.37 22.86
C ASN A 182 26.03 10.89 22.58
N GLU A 183 26.79 10.22 21.72
CA GLU A 183 26.57 8.80 21.39
C GLU A 183 26.68 7.87 22.61
N ASP A 184 27.54 8.22 23.57
CA ASP A 184 27.76 7.53 24.84
C ASP A 184 26.67 7.85 25.91
N ARG A 185 25.65 8.64 25.54
CA ARG A 185 24.57 9.14 26.40
C ARG A 185 24.99 10.18 27.45
N SER A 186 26.23 10.67 27.45
CA SER A 186 26.61 11.84 28.25
C SER A 186 25.84 13.08 27.79
N ILE A 187 25.53 14.00 28.72
CA ILE A 187 24.80 15.23 28.40
C ILE A 187 25.76 16.17 27.64
N LYS A 188 25.41 16.49 26.40
CA LYS A 188 26.11 17.43 25.53
C LYS A 188 25.64 18.87 25.74
N ALA A 189 24.33 19.05 25.93
CA ALA A 189 23.72 20.34 26.22
C ALA A 189 22.41 20.16 26.98
N GLU A 190 22.05 21.12 27.83
CA GLU A 190 20.77 21.16 28.51
C GLU A 190 20.21 22.58 28.40
N LEU A 191 18.96 22.70 27.94
CA LEU A 191 18.32 24.01 27.86
C LEU A 191 16.82 23.91 28.09
N CYS A 192 16.29 24.83 28.88
CA CYS A 192 14.87 24.98 29.12
C CYS A 192 14.26 25.94 28.08
N LEU A 193 13.22 25.49 27.37
CA LEU A 193 12.46 26.36 26.48
C LEU A 193 11.52 27.23 27.34
N SER A 194 12.01 28.39 27.82
CA SER A 194 11.30 29.27 28.76
C SER A 194 10.40 30.32 28.10
N ALA A 195 10.63 30.64 26.83
CA ALA A 195 9.84 31.56 26.00
C ALA A 195 9.61 30.97 24.59
N ARG A 196 8.78 31.60 23.73
CA ARG A 196 8.72 31.26 22.29
C ARG A 196 10.17 31.19 21.81
N SER A 197 10.58 30.09 21.21
CA SER A 197 12.00 29.80 20.88
C SER A 197 12.09 28.72 19.83
N ILE A 198 13.15 28.79 19.00
CA ILE A 198 13.48 27.78 18.01
C ILE A 198 14.67 26.97 18.50
N ARG A 199 14.60 25.66 18.34
CA ARG A 199 15.74 24.76 18.45
C ARG A 199 15.92 23.99 17.16
N CYS A 200 17.12 24.03 16.57
CA CYS A 200 17.50 23.19 15.44
C CYS A 200 18.47 22.10 15.90
N ILE A 201 18.26 20.86 15.46
CA ILE A 201 19.09 19.70 15.77
C ILE A 201 19.58 19.11 14.44
N GLY A 202 20.90 18.94 14.35
CA GLY A 202 21.55 18.31 13.19
C GLY A 202 21.60 16.79 13.32
N PRO A 203 22.12 16.11 12.29
CA PRO A 203 22.02 14.65 12.14
C PRO A 203 22.69 13.83 13.27
N THR A 204 23.54 14.42 14.12
CA THR A 204 24.29 13.72 15.18
C THR A 204 23.72 13.89 16.60
N GLY A 205 22.62 14.65 16.79
CA GLY A 205 22.06 14.92 18.12
C GLY A 205 21.04 13.89 18.61
N ARG A 206 21.18 13.39 19.84
CA ARG A 206 20.14 12.63 20.57
C ARG A 206 19.41 13.56 21.55
N SER A 207 18.09 13.49 21.70
CA SER A 207 17.34 14.42 22.57
C SER A 207 16.48 13.74 23.65
N CYS A 208 16.25 14.42 24.79
CA CYS A 208 15.36 13.99 25.88
C CYS A 208 14.80 15.20 26.65
N ILE A 209 13.50 15.23 26.98
CA ILE A 209 12.87 16.36 27.71
C ILE A 209 12.14 15.88 28.97
N PRO A 210 12.74 15.91 30.17
CA PRO A 210 11.99 15.69 31.41
C PRO A 210 11.26 16.97 31.93
N LEU A 211 10.01 16.80 32.39
CA LEU A 211 9.23 17.79 33.16
C LEU A 211 9.05 17.26 34.61
N ARG A 212 9.24 18.10 35.65
CA ARG A 212 9.07 17.73 37.08
C ARG A 212 8.23 18.74 37.87
N ARG A 213 7.63 18.24 38.96
CA ARG A 213 6.53 18.79 39.80
C ARG A 213 6.99 19.78 40.89
N SER A 214 6.12 20.71 41.32
CA SER A 214 6.06 21.26 42.70
C SER A 214 4.61 21.61 43.15
N ARG A 215 4.36 21.58 44.47
CA ARG A 215 3.07 21.69 45.25
C ARG A 215 2.72 23.15 45.67
N PRO A 216 1.50 23.47 46.19
CA PRO A 216 0.14 23.00 45.89
C PRO A 216 -0.74 24.21 45.37
N PRO A 217 -2.09 24.20 45.31
CA PRO A 217 -2.85 24.44 44.08
C PRO A 217 -3.54 25.83 43.99
N THR A 218 -3.52 26.44 42.80
CA THR A 218 -4.58 27.39 42.39
C THR A 218 -5.18 26.96 41.06
N ALA A 219 -6.35 26.33 41.19
CA ALA A 219 -7.51 26.07 40.32
C ALA A 219 -7.52 26.20 38.77
N THR A 220 -6.45 26.52 38.03
CA THR A 220 -6.53 26.64 36.57
C THR A 220 -5.45 25.84 35.83
N GLY A 221 -5.90 25.01 34.90
CA GLY A 221 -5.13 23.93 34.24
C GLY A 221 -3.83 24.37 33.57
N ARG A 222 -2.82 23.47 33.61
CA ARG A 222 -1.46 23.69 33.10
C ARG A 222 -1.36 23.26 31.64
N ARG A 223 -0.70 24.05 30.77
CA ARG A 223 -0.60 23.79 29.31
C ARG A 223 0.84 23.99 28.79
N CYS A 224 1.40 23.02 28.07
CA CYS A 224 2.63 23.20 27.29
C CYS A 224 2.36 22.82 25.82
N ALA A 225 2.49 23.79 24.90
CA ALA A 225 2.26 23.63 23.47
C ALA A 225 3.60 23.72 22.72
N THR A 226 4.09 22.57 22.25
CA THR A 226 5.36 22.44 21.53
C THR A 226 5.10 21.93 20.11
N SER A 227 5.69 22.58 19.11
CA SER A 227 5.70 22.07 17.74
C SER A 227 7.08 21.51 17.43
N SER A 228 7.15 20.36 16.77
CA SER A 228 8.40 19.82 16.22
C SER A 228 8.23 19.62 14.72
N PHE A 229 9.06 20.31 13.96
CA PHE A 229 9.22 20.18 12.53
C PHE A 229 10.40 19.25 12.29
N SER A 230 10.16 18.15 11.59
CA SER A 230 11.21 17.22 11.22
C SER A 230 11.41 17.31 9.71
N ALA A 231 12.63 17.59 9.27
CA ALA A 231 13.02 17.63 7.87
C ALA A 231 14.00 16.48 7.59
N SER A 232 13.55 15.48 6.86
CA SER A 232 14.40 14.37 6.41
C SER A 232 14.71 14.50 4.92
N ARG A 233 15.99 14.36 4.57
CA ARG A 233 16.49 14.13 3.21
C ARG A 233 16.19 12.70 2.81
N THR A 234 14.96 12.47 2.41
CA THR A 234 14.58 11.13 1.95
C THR A 234 14.55 11.10 0.44
N ARG A 235 15.21 10.09 -0.15
CA ARG A 235 14.98 9.51 -1.49
C ARG A 235 13.53 9.01 -1.68
N GLN A 236 12.57 9.59 -0.96
CA GLN A 236 11.24 9.10 -0.63
C GLN A 236 10.18 10.20 -0.84
N ILE A 237 10.53 11.24 -1.60
CA ILE A 237 9.55 11.95 -2.40
C ILE A 237 9.50 11.22 -3.73
N SER A 238 8.64 10.21 -3.82
CA SER A 238 8.07 9.89 -5.11
C SER A 238 7.26 11.12 -5.53
N TRP A 239 7.79 11.84 -6.51
CA TRP A 239 7.09 12.90 -7.26
C TRP A 239 5.87 12.29 -7.94
N ASN A 240 4.79 12.07 -7.20
CA ASN A 240 3.53 11.53 -7.72
C ASN A 240 2.33 12.01 -6.89
N GLU A 241 2.16 13.32 -6.76
CA GLU A 241 0.84 13.91 -6.47
C GLU A 241 0.51 14.94 -7.57
N ARG A 242 0.12 14.37 -8.72
CA ARG A 242 -0.60 14.92 -9.89
C ARG A 242 -0.65 16.46 -10.06
N GLU A 243 0.32 17.00 -10.79
CA GLU A 243 0.11 17.97 -11.90
C GLU A 243 1.46 18.28 -12.57
N PHE A 244 1.98 17.31 -13.32
CA PHE A 244 2.49 17.54 -14.67
C PHE A 244 2.11 16.26 -15.44
N ASP A 245 1.28 16.47 -16.45
CA ASP A 245 0.52 15.48 -17.18
C ASP A 245 1.40 14.35 -17.76
N HIS A 246 0.88 13.11 -17.67
CA HIS A 246 1.32 11.84 -18.29
C HIS A 246 1.90 10.72 -17.38
N ASP A 247 1.05 9.71 -17.19
CA ASP A 247 1.30 8.26 -17.32
C ASP A 247 2.47 7.62 -16.52
N ASN A 248 2.16 7.07 -15.33
CA ASN A 248 2.71 5.78 -14.83
C ASN A 248 2.20 5.43 -13.41
N SER A 249 1.37 4.39 -13.29
CA SER A 249 0.63 4.01 -12.06
C SER A 249 1.06 2.67 -11.43
N GLY A 250 2.36 2.35 -11.37
CA GLY A 250 2.84 1.01 -11.00
C GLY A 250 3.45 0.80 -9.60
N THR A 251 3.83 1.84 -8.86
CA THR A 251 4.86 1.71 -7.80
C THR A 251 4.42 1.90 -6.35
N GLU A 252 3.22 2.41 -6.05
CA GLU A 252 2.85 2.80 -4.67
C GLU A 252 2.28 1.66 -3.77
N ARG A 253 1.86 0.51 -4.32
CA ARG A 253 1.18 -0.54 -3.54
C ARG A 253 2.11 -1.57 -2.88
N GLN A 254 3.36 -1.71 -3.35
CA GLN A 254 4.32 -2.65 -2.76
C GLN A 254 4.71 -2.28 -1.31
N ASP A 255 4.58 -1.02 -0.91
CA ASP A 255 4.95 -0.56 0.43
C ASP A 255 3.82 -0.72 1.46
N HIS A 256 2.56 -0.79 1.05
CA HIS A 256 1.42 -1.04 1.95
C HIS A 256 1.34 -2.50 2.42
N ILE A 257 1.71 -3.47 1.56
CA ILE A 257 1.81 -4.89 1.96
C ILE A 257 2.98 -5.11 2.93
N ARG A 258 4.05 -4.32 2.82
CA ARG A 258 5.21 -4.36 3.74
C ARG A 258 4.90 -3.88 5.16
N ALA A 259 3.83 -3.13 5.38
CA ALA A 259 3.47 -2.58 6.70
C ALA A 259 2.68 -3.57 7.58
N ALA A 260 1.99 -4.56 7.00
CA ALA A 260 1.25 -5.61 7.74
C ALA A 260 2.17 -6.65 8.44
N ARG A 261 3.48 -6.40 8.51
CA ARG A 261 4.52 -7.45 8.52
C ARG A 261 5.03 -7.92 9.89
N HIS A 262 4.61 -7.35 11.03
CA HIS A 262 5.17 -7.77 12.33
C HIS A 262 4.16 -7.96 13.47
N ARG A 263 3.38 -9.04 13.41
CA ARG A 263 2.90 -9.74 14.63
C ARG A 263 3.07 -11.26 14.54
N LEU A 264 3.75 -11.76 15.57
CA LEU A 264 3.94 -13.14 16.08
C LEU A 264 4.72 -14.18 15.22
N PRO A 265 5.72 -14.87 15.82
CA PRO A 265 6.41 -16.03 15.24
C PRO A 265 5.64 -17.33 15.53
N GLY A 266 5.65 -18.26 14.57
CA GLY A 266 5.01 -19.57 14.66
C GLY A 266 3.72 -19.67 13.84
N ASP A 267 3.63 -20.66 12.98
CA ASP A 267 2.45 -21.09 12.21
C ASP A 267 1.94 -20.18 11.07
N ARG A 268 2.80 -19.63 10.19
CA ARG A 268 2.32 -18.79 9.05
C ARG A 268 1.98 -19.54 7.74
N LEU A 269 2.15 -20.86 7.65
CA LEU A 269 1.94 -21.61 6.40
C LEU A 269 0.45 -21.92 6.09
N HIS A 270 -0.46 -21.81 7.07
CA HIS A 270 -1.89 -22.14 6.89
C HIS A 270 -2.69 -21.05 6.16
N ARG A 271 -2.07 -19.93 5.74
CA ARG A 271 -2.75 -18.75 5.17
C ARG A 271 -2.98 -18.81 3.66
N LEU A 272 -2.49 -19.85 2.98
CA LEU A 272 -2.54 -20.00 1.53
C LEU A 272 -3.88 -20.60 1.07
N GLY A 273 -4.93 -19.77 1.08
CA GLY A 273 -6.29 -20.21 0.74
C GLY A 273 -6.75 -19.93 -0.69
N SER A 274 -6.11 -19.00 -1.42
CA SER A 274 -6.51 -18.65 -2.80
C SER A 274 -5.33 -18.21 -3.66
N THR A 275 -5.49 -18.35 -4.99
CA THR A 275 -4.48 -17.91 -5.96
C THR A 275 -4.27 -16.39 -5.96
N TYR A 276 -5.32 -15.59 -5.75
CA TYR A 276 -5.24 -14.12 -5.73
C TYR A 276 -4.42 -13.63 -4.53
N LEU A 277 -4.66 -14.21 -3.35
CA LEU A 277 -3.85 -13.91 -2.17
C LEU A 277 -2.37 -14.28 -2.38
N ALA A 278 -2.10 -15.43 -2.98
CA ALA A 278 -0.72 -15.84 -3.25
C ALA A 278 -0.04 -15.00 -4.35
N ILE A 279 -0.78 -14.49 -5.33
CA ILE A 279 -0.28 -13.51 -6.31
C ILE A 279 0.11 -12.23 -5.59
N ALA A 280 -0.75 -11.69 -4.72
CA ALA A 280 -0.44 -10.50 -3.93
C ALA A 280 0.86 -10.65 -3.13
N TYR A 281 1.10 -11.79 -2.47
CA TYR A 281 2.37 -12.07 -1.79
C TYR A 281 3.56 -12.17 -2.75
N ALA A 282 3.41 -12.84 -3.89
CA ALA A 282 4.50 -12.98 -4.85
C ALA A 282 4.90 -11.61 -5.46
N LEU A 283 3.91 -10.74 -5.72
CA LEU A 283 4.12 -9.39 -6.25
C LEU A 283 4.87 -8.45 -5.29
N GLU A 284 5.11 -8.84 -4.03
CA GLU A 284 5.99 -8.09 -3.12
C GLU A 284 7.44 -8.03 -3.60
N SER A 285 7.89 -9.07 -4.31
CA SER A 285 9.29 -9.21 -4.74
C SER A 285 9.44 -9.48 -6.22
N PHE A 286 8.46 -10.14 -6.85
CA PHE A 286 8.50 -10.45 -8.27
C PHE A 286 7.75 -9.39 -9.08
N PRO A 287 8.32 -8.89 -10.19
CA PRO A 287 7.56 -8.20 -11.23
C PRO A 287 6.43 -9.09 -11.76
N PRO A 288 5.28 -8.53 -12.17
CA PRO A 288 4.05 -9.29 -12.37
C PRO A 288 4.13 -10.28 -13.53
N LEU A 289 4.71 -9.89 -14.68
CA LEU A 289 4.83 -10.79 -15.81
C LEU A 289 5.94 -11.81 -15.58
N LEU A 290 7.06 -11.43 -14.95
CA LEU A 290 8.11 -12.37 -14.54
C LEU A 290 7.61 -13.39 -13.51
N MET A 291 6.78 -12.97 -12.56
CA MET A 291 6.14 -13.85 -11.59
C MET A 291 5.31 -14.93 -12.30
N ALA A 292 4.43 -14.51 -13.20
CA ALA A 292 3.59 -15.43 -13.97
C ALA A 292 4.43 -16.30 -14.93
N ALA A 293 5.42 -15.70 -15.62
CA ALA A 293 6.30 -16.40 -16.55
C ALA A 293 7.08 -17.52 -15.86
N THR A 294 7.80 -17.20 -14.79
CA THR A 294 8.58 -18.18 -14.03
C THR A 294 7.69 -19.26 -13.44
N ARG A 295 6.51 -18.91 -12.92
CA ARG A 295 5.52 -19.85 -12.41
C ARG A 295 5.10 -20.88 -13.47
N PHE A 296 4.69 -20.43 -14.65
CA PHE A 296 4.20 -21.33 -15.71
C PHE A 296 5.32 -22.05 -16.44
N LEU A 297 6.50 -21.44 -16.59
CA LEU A 297 7.68 -22.12 -17.12
C LEU A 297 8.13 -23.25 -16.19
N THR A 298 8.19 -23.01 -14.87
CA THR A 298 8.55 -24.06 -13.92
C THR A 298 7.51 -25.20 -13.93
N ALA A 299 6.22 -24.87 -13.84
CA ALA A 299 5.17 -25.89 -13.87
C ALA A 299 5.15 -26.67 -15.20
N GLY A 300 5.20 -25.95 -16.33
CA GLY A 300 5.18 -26.51 -17.68
C GLY A 300 6.40 -27.38 -17.96
N LEU A 301 7.62 -26.90 -17.67
CA LEU A 301 8.86 -27.63 -17.92
C LEU A 301 8.93 -28.90 -17.06
N THR A 302 8.57 -28.82 -15.79
CA THR A 302 8.54 -29.99 -14.91
C THR A 302 7.48 -31.01 -15.36
N MET A 303 6.29 -30.56 -15.78
CA MET A 303 5.25 -31.45 -16.30
C MET A 303 5.66 -32.11 -17.63
N VAL A 304 6.25 -31.34 -18.56
CA VAL A 304 6.79 -31.86 -19.83
C VAL A 304 7.90 -32.87 -19.57
N LEU A 305 8.83 -32.57 -18.67
CA LEU A 305 9.90 -33.49 -18.29
C LEU A 305 9.33 -34.79 -17.69
N PHE A 306 8.39 -34.68 -16.77
CA PHE A 306 7.72 -35.84 -16.17
C PHE A 306 7.03 -36.72 -17.22
N LEU A 307 6.31 -36.11 -18.17
CA LEU A 307 5.60 -36.85 -19.23
C LEU A 307 6.58 -37.47 -20.24
N ALA A 308 7.66 -36.77 -20.59
CA ALA A 308 8.71 -37.29 -21.46
C ALA A 308 9.39 -38.51 -20.83
N LEU A 309 9.69 -38.47 -19.52
CA LEU A 309 10.23 -39.60 -18.76
C LEU A 309 9.25 -40.79 -18.68
N ARG A 310 7.95 -40.54 -18.81
CA ARG A 310 6.90 -41.58 -18.88
C ARG A 310 6.67 -42.11 -20.31
N GLY A 311 7.41 -41.62 -21.29
CA GLY A 311 7.30 -42.06 -22.69
C GLY A 311 6.08 -41.51 -23.43
N HIS A 312 5.47 -40.42 -22.95
CA HIS A 312 4.41 -39.76 -23.72
C HIS A 312 4.97 -39.17 -25.03
N PRO A 313 4.23 -39.25 -26.15
CA PRO A 313 4.68 -38.74 -27.44
C PRO A 313 4.81 -37.22 -27.41
N LEU A 314 5.81 -36.71 -28.14
CA LEU A 314 5.95 -35.28 -28.39
C LEU A 314 4.80 -34.78 -29.28
N PRO A 315 4.31 -33.56 -29.05
CA PRO A 315 3.24 -32.99 -29.85
C PRO A 315 3.72 -32.68 -31.27
N SER A 316 2.83 -32.83 -32.24
CA SER A 316 3.04 -32.34 -33.60
C SER A 316 3.13 -30.80 -33.63
N LEU A 317 3.70 -30.23 -34.69
CA LEU A 317 3.77 -28.76 -34.85
C LEU A 317 2.39 -28.09 -34.83
N LYS A 318 1.35 -28.77 -35.33
CA LYS A 318 -0.02 -28.27 -35.31
C LYS A 318 -0.58 -28.24 -33.89
N GLU A 319 -0.35 -29.31 -33.12
CA GLU A 319 -0.77 -29.40 -31.72
C GLU A 319 0.00 -28.43 -30.82
N LEU A 320 1.29 -28.22 -31.10
CA LEU A 320 2.10 -27.21 -30.42
C LEU A 320 1.59 -25.79 -30.72
N GLY A 321 1.20 -25.53 -31.97
CA GLY A 321 0.55 -24.27 -32.35
C GLY A 321 -0.79 -24.05 -31.62
N GLY A 322 -1.62 -25.09 -31.52
CA GLY A 322 -2.86 -25.04 -30.75
C GLY A 322 -2.63 -24.78 -29.26
N ALA A 323 -1.67 -25.50 -28.65
CA ALA A 323 -1.28 -25.29 -27.27
C ALA A 323 -0.72 -23.88 -27.03
N ALA A 324 0.04 -23.33 -27.98
CA ALA A 324 0.54 -21.95 -27.91
C ALA A 324 -0.60 -20.93 -27.96
N VAL A 325 -1.61 -21.13 -28.80
CA VAL A 325 -2.79 -20.24 -28.87
C VAL A 325 -3.56 -20.27 -27.54
N VAL A 326 -3.85 -21.46 -27.03
CA VAL A 326 -4.61 -21.63 -25.77
C VAL A 326 -3.82 -21.11 -24.57
N GLY A 327 -2.56 -21.53 -24.45
CA GLY A 327 -1.65 -21.11 -23.39
C GLY A 327 -1.40 -19.60 -23.38
N THR A 328 -1.18 -18.99 -24.54
CA THR A 328 -1.01 -17.53 -24.65
C THR A 328 -2.30 -16.80 -24.29
N SER A 329 -3.47 -17.27 -24.74
CA SER A 329 -4.74 -16.64 -24.40
C SER A 329 -5.03 -16.74 -22.90
N MET A 330 -5.02 -17.95 -22.34
CA MET A 330 -5.43 -18.16 -20.95
C MET A 330 -4.38 -17.71 -19.94
N LEU A 331 -3.14 -18.16 -20.11
CA LEU A 331 -2.10 -17.99 -19.11
C LEU A 331 -1.30 -16.72 -19.38
N GLY A 332 -1.00 -16.44 -20.66
CA GLY A 332 -0.32 -15.23 -21.08
C GLY A 332 -1.17 -13.98 -20.83
N LEU A 333 -2.24 -13.82 -21.61
CA LEU A 333 -3.08 -12.64 -21.58
C LEU A 333 -4.08 -12.68 -20.42
N GLY A 334 -4.62 -13.83 -20.05
CA GLY A 334 -5.50 -13.95 -18.89
C GLY A 334 -4.74 -13.74 -17.59
N VAL A 335 -3.91 -14.70 -17.17
CA VAL A 335 -3.23 -14.63 -15.86
C VAL A 335 -2.19 -13.52 -15.78
N GLY A 336 -1.45 -13.24 -16.86
CA GLY A 336 -0.52 -12.11 -16.90
C GLY A 336 -1.21 -10.76 -16.63
N SER A 337 -2.39 -10.54 -17.20
CA SER A 337 -3.19 -9.34 -16.94
C SER A 337 -3.70 -9.27 -15.49
N ILE A 338 -3.97 -10.40 -14.83
CA ILE A 338 -4.31 -10.40 -13.39
C ILE A 338 -3.14 -9.85 -12.57
N GLY A 339 -1.92 -10.32 -12.84
CA GLY A 339 -0.72 -9.84 -12.16
C GLY A 339 -0.49 -8.33 -12.34
N ILE A 340 -0.75 -7.80 -13.54
CA ILE A 340 -0.70 -6.36 -13.81
C ILE A 340 -1.82 -5.63 -13.06
N ALA A 341 -3.05 -6.12 -13.12
CA ALA A 341 -4.21 -5.49 -12.50
C ALA A 341 -4.03 -5.38 -10.97
N GLU A 342 -3.58 -6.46 -10.30
CA GLU A 342 -3.40 -6.50 -8.84
C GLU A 342 -2.35 -5.51 -8.30
N GLN A 343 -1.55 -4.88 -9.16
CA GLN A 343 -0.73 -3.74 -8.76
C GLN A 343 -1.57 -2.51 -8.38
N THR A 344 -2.76 -2.38 -8.98
CA THR A 344 -3.64 -1.22 -8.86
C THR A 344 -4.95 -1.51 -8.16
N ILE A 345 -5.43 -2.76 -8.17
CA ILE A 345 -6.68 -3.18 -7.51
C ILE A 345 -6.44 -4.23 -6.42
N SER A 346 -7.35 -4.35 -5.46
CA SER A 346 -7.27 -5.35 -4.39
C SER A 346 -7.45 -6.78 -4.89
N SER A 347 -7.02 -7.76 -4.10
CA SER A 347 -7.21 -9.19 -4.43
C SER A 347 -8.70 -9.55 -4.47
N GLY A 348 -9.50 -8.95 -3.58
CA GLY A 348 -10.96 -9.00 -3.63
C GLY A 348 -11.53 -8.45 -4.93
N MET A 349 -11.14 -7.24 -5.35
CA MET A 349 -11.61 -6.65 -6.62
C MET A 349 -11.20 -7.48 -7.84
N ALA A 350 -9.95 -7.98 -7.86
CA ALA A 350 -9.46 -8.84 -8.94
C ALA A 350 -10.29 -10.11 -9.07
N SER A 351 -10.60 -10.77 -7.96
CA SER A 351 -11.41 -11.99 -7.95
C SER A 351 -12.84 -11.76 -8.47
N ILE A 352 -13.49 -10.64 -8.12
CA ILE A 352 -14.82 -10.30 -8.62
C ILE A 352 -14.76 -10.01 -10.13
N GLY A 353 -13.70 -9.35 -10.61
CA GLY A 353 -13.49 -9.11 -12.05
C GLY A 353 -13.37 -10.41 -12.84
N ILE A 354 -12.66 -11.40 -12.29
CA ILE A 354 -12.57 -12.73 -12.91
C ILE A 354 -13.87 -13.53 -12.81
N ALA A 355 -14.77 -13.21 -11.88
CA ALA A 355 -16.08 -13.83 -11.82
C ALA A 355 -16.95 -13.54 -13.07
N THR A 356 -16.50 -12.67 -13.97
CA THR A 356 -17.14 -12.43 -15.27
C THR A 356 -16.69 -13.40 -16.37
N VAL A 357 -15.71 -14.27 -16.12
CA VAL A 357 -15.24 -15.29 -17.08
C VAL A 357 -16.40 -16.08 -17.70
N PRO A 358 -17.42 -16.55 -16.95
CA PRO A 358 -18.54 -17.29 -17.52
C PRO A 358 -19.32 -16.48 -18.56
N ILE A 359 -19.45 -15.16 -18.39
CA ILE A 359 -20.12 -14.29 -19.36
C ILE A 359 -19.39 -14.34 -20.69
N TRP A 360 -18.08 -14.09 -20.67
CA TRP A 360 -17.24 -14.11 -21.87
C TRP A 360 -17.20 -15.50 -22.50
N ALA A 361 -17.05 -16.54 -21.70
CA ALA A 361 -17.02 -17.92 -22.17
C ALA A 361 -18.32 -18.32 -22.87
N VAL A 362 -19.49 -17.92 -22.35
CA VAL A 362 -20.78 -18.20 -22.99
C VAL A 362 -20.95 -17.41 -24.29
N LEU A 363 -20.62 -16.11 -24.30
CA LEU A 363 -20.71 -15.30 -25.51
C LEU A 363 -19.81 -15.83 -26.63
N LEU A 364 -18.57 -16.21 -26.28
CA LEU A 364 -17.60 -16.78 -27.21
C LEU A 364 -18.00 -18.20 -27.63
N ALA A 365 -18.57 -19.02 -26.75
CA ALA A 365 -19.13 -20.33 -27.12
C ALA A 365 -20.33 -20.17 -28.08
N GLY A 366 -21.21 -19.20 -27.87
CA GLY A 366 -22.28 -18.86 -28.80
C GLY A 366 -21.75 -18.45 -30.17
N LEU A 367 -20.70 -17.63 -30.20
CA LEU A 367 -20.11 -17.11 -31.44
C LEU A 367 -19.29 -18.17 -32.20
N LEU A 368 -18.40 -18.90 -31.52
CA LEU A 368 -17.46 -19.84 -32.15
C LEU A 368 -18.03 -21.26 -32.28
N LEU A 369 -18.81 -21.73 -31.30
CA LEU A 369 -19.34 -23.10 -31.25
C LEU A 369 -20.83 -23.18 -31.58
N ARG A 370 -21.51 -22.04 -31.80
CA ARG A 370 -22.97 -21.94 -31.97
C ARG A 370 -23.77 -22.49 -30.77
N GLU A 371 -23.16 -22.51 -29.59
CA GLU A 371 -23.78 -22.97 -28.33
C GLU A 371 -24.40 -21.78 -27.55
N TRP A 372 -25.48 -21.18 -28.06
CA TRP A 372 -26.10 -20.01 -27.41
C TRP A 372 -26.75 -20.31 -26.04
N PRO A 373 -26.71 -19.34 -25.10
CA PRO A 373 -27.31 -19.48 -23.79
C PRO A 373 -28.85 -19.52 -23.84
N ASN A 374 -29.44 -20.25 -22.89
CA ASN A 374 -30.87 -20.21 -22.63
C ASN A 374 -31.28 -18.94 -21.83
N ARG A 375 -32.59 -18.73 -21.64
CA ARG A 375 -33.13 -17.55 -20.93
C ARG A 375 -32.59 -17.35 -19.50
N TRP A 376 -32.28 -18.44 -18.80
CA TRP A 376 -31.76 -18.40 -17.43
C TRP A 376 -30.26 -18.10 -17.41
N GLU A 377 -29.51 -18.69 -18.34
CA GLU A 377 -28.10 -18.34 -18.59
C GLU A 377 -27.98 -16.85 -18.99
N MET A 378 -28.92 -16.34 -19.81
CA MET A 378 -29.01 -14.91 -20.17
C MET A 378 -29.28 -14.00 -18.97
N ALA A 379 -30.21 -14.39 -18.09
CA ALA A 379 -30.47 -13.66 -16.85
C ALA A 379 -29.25 -13.65 -15.91
N GLY A 380 -28.52 -14.76 -15.86
CA GLY A 380 -27.27 -14.86 -15.10
C GLY A 380 -26.17 -13.94 -15.64
N ILE A 381 -26.06 -13.84 -16.97
CA ILE A 381 -25.15 -12.90 -17.64
C ILE A 381 -25.49 -11.45 -17.28
N ALA A 382 -26.77 -11.06 -17.36
CA ALA A 382 -27.19 -9.71 -17.03
C ALA A 382 -26.87 -9.33 -15.57
N LEU A 383 -27.13 -10.24 -14.62
CA LEU A 383 -26.79 -10.04 -13.20
C LEU A 383 -25.27 -9.99 -12.96
N GLY A 384 -24.50 -10.82 -13.65
CA GLY A 384 -23.04 -10.75 -13.60
C GLY A 384 -22.50 -9.41 -14.11
N PHE A 385 -23.09 -8.87 -15.19
CA PHE A 385 -22.73 -7.56 -15.72
C PHE A 385 -23.00 -6.42 -14.74
N VAL A 386 -24.11 -6.47 -14.00
CA VAL A 386 -24.38 -5.51 -12.90
C VAL A 386 -23.29 -5.56 -11.83
N GLY A 387 -22.74 -6.75 -11.52
CA GLY A 387 -21.58 -6.91 -10.64
C GLY A 387 -20.34 -6.17 -11.15
N VAL A 388 -20.09 -6.20 -12.47
CA VAL A 388 -19.00 -5.45 -13.11
C VAL A 388 -19.19 -3.95 -13.01
N VAL A 389 -20.43 -3.47 -13.15
CA VAL A 389 -20.74 -2.05 -13.01
C VAL A 389 -20.41 -1.59 -11.58
N PHE A 390 -20.79 -2.34 -10.55
CA PHE A 390 -20.44 -2.01 -9.18
C PHE A 390 -18.92 -1.98 -8.93
N LEU A 391 -18.17 -2.92 -9.52
CA LEU A 391 -16.71 -2.89 -9.48
C LEU A 391 -16.12 -1.65 -10.16
N ASN A 392 -16.67 -1.24 -11.29
CA ASN A 392 -16.17 -0.08 -12.03
C ASN A 392 -16.44 1.22 -11.26
N VAL A 393 -17.62 1.34 -10.62
CA VAL A 393 -17.92 2.48 -9.73
C VAL A 393 -16.92 2.55 -8.59
N GLU A 394 -16.62 1.43 -7.94
CA GLU A 394 -15.63 1.38 -6.86
C GLU A 394 -14.20 1.71 -7.36
N GLY A 395 -13.80 1.15 -8.51
CA GLY A 395 -12.51 1.44 -9.13
C GLY A 395 -12.37 2.90 -9.57
N SER A 396 -13.44 3.52 -10.08
CA SER A 396 -13.47 4.93 -10.45
C SER A 396 -13.34 5.85 -9.23
N LEU A 397 -14.05 5.54 -8.14
CA LEU A 397 -13.97 6.29 -6.89
C LEU A 397 -12.57 6.22 -6.25
N ASN A 398 -11.88 5.09 -6.40
CA ASN A 398 -10.53 4.88 -5.87
C ASN A 398 -9.40 5.28 -6.84
N GLY A 399 -9.72 5.78 -8.04
CA GLY A 399 -8.71 6.14 -9.06
C GLY A 399 -8.00 4.95 -9.73
N ALA A 400 -8.56 3.74 -9.61
CA ALA A 400 -8.02 2.47 -10.11
C ALA A 400 -8.82 1.89 -11.31
N ALA A 401 -9.42 2.76 -12.13
CA ALA A 401 -10.26 2.35 -13.26
C ALA A 401 -9.51 1.51 -14.31
N SER A 402 -8.21 1.77 -14.52
CA SER A 402 -7.35 1.01 -15.44
C SER A 402 -7.22 -0.45 -15.02
N GLY A 403 -6.95 -0.73 -13.73
CA GLY A 403 -6.88 -2.08 -13.20
C GLY A 403 -8.19 -2.86 -13.32
N ALA A 404 -9.32 -2.17 -13.11
CA ALA A 404 -10.66 -2.74 -13.29
C ALA A 404 -10.95 -3.11 -14.76
N LEU A 405 -10.45 -2.34 -15.73
CA LEU A 405 -10.57 -2.70 -17.16
C LEU A 405 -9.64 -3.86 -17.53
N ILE A 406 -8.41 -3.86 -17.02
CA ILE A 406 -7.43 -4.93 -17.28
C ILE A 406 -7.97 -6.26 -16.74
N ILE A 407 -8.59 -6.31 -15.56
CA ILE A 407 -9.13 -7.56 -15.02
C ILE A 407 -10.33 -8.10 -15.81
N VAL A 408 -11.18 -7.22 -16.35
CA VAL A 408 -12.27 -7.63 -17.24
C VAL A 408 -11.71 -8.17 -18.56
N GLY A 409 -10.64 -7.55 -19.08
CA GLY A 409 -9.89 -8.08 -20.22
C GLY A 409 -9.25 -9.44 -19.92
N ALA A 410 -8.70 -9.62 -18.72
CA ALA A 410 -8.17 -10.91 -18.28
C ALA A 410 -9.24 -12.01 -18.31
N ALA A 411 -10.45 -11.69 -17.83
CA ALA A 411 -11.58 -12.61 -17.86
C ALA A 411 -12.01 -12.98 -19.28
N LEU A 412 -11.97 -12.01 -20.21
CA LEU A 412 -12.22 -12.25 -21.64
C LEU A 412 -11.21 -13.24 -22.23
N PHE A 413 -9.92 -13.02 -22.03
CA PHE A 413 -8.87 -13.88 -22.59
C PHE A 413 -8.85 -15.29 -21.98
N TRP A 414 -9.21 -15.41 -20.71
CA TRP A 414 -9.44 -16.71 -20.08
C TRP A 414 -10.64 -17.43 -20.70
N GLY A 415 -11.76 -16.73 -20.88
CA GLY A 415 -12.95 -17.26 -21.54
C GLY A 415 -12.67 -17.68 -22.99
N LEU A 416 -11.93 -16.87 -23.73
CA LEU A 416 -11.51 -17.15 -25.11
C LEU A 416 -10.67 -18.42 -25.19
N GLY A 417 -9.62 -18.52 -24.38
CA GLY A 417 -8.78 -19.72 -24.40
C GLY A 417 -9.53 -20.99 -23.97
N SER A 418 -10.54 -20.86 -23.09
CA SER A 418 -11.42 -21.97 -22.69
C SER A 418 -12.34 -22.47 -23.81
N VAL A 419 -12.71 -21.59 -24.74
CA VAL A 419 -13.48 -21.97 -25.95
C VAL A 419 -12.53 -22.47 -27.03
N LEU A 420 -11.38 -21.81 -27.20
CA LEU A 420 -10.36 -22.19 -28.18
C LEU A 420 -9.81 -23.61 -27.92
N SER A 421 -9.65 -24.00 -26.65
CA SER A 421 -9.17 -25.34 -26.29
C SER A 421 -10.08 -26.48 -26.74
N ARG A 422 -11.34 -26.18 -27.10
CA ARG A 422 -12.29 -27.16 -27.65
C ARG A 422 -12.25 -27.25 -29.18
N VAL A 423 -11.65 -26.28 -29.87
CA VAL A 423 -11.66 -26.19 -31.35
C VAL A 423 -10.28 -26.34 -31.97
N VAL A 424 -9.21 -25.92 -31.29
CA VAL A 424 -7.86 -26.04 -31.84
C VAL A 424 -7.33 -27.45 -31.63
N PRO A 425 -6.49 -27.96 -32.54
CA PRO A 425 -5.85 -29.26 -32.34
C PRO A 425 -4.92 -29.19 -31.13
N LEU A 426 -5.15 -30.07 -30.15
CA LEU A 426 -4.34 -30.17 -28.94
C LEU A 426 -3.83 -31.60 -28.77
N PRO A 427 -2.67 -31.77 -28.09
CA PRO A 427 -2.19 -33.10 -27.70
C PRO A 427 -3.23 -33.81 -26.82
N THR A 428 -3.19 -35.13 -26.78
CA THR A 428 -4.13 -35.88 -25.94
C THR A 428 -3.73 -35.84 -24.46
N GLY A 429 -4.74 -35.67 -23.60
CA GLY A 429 -4.58 -35.78 -22.14
C GLY A 429 -3.64 -34.74 -21.53
N PRO A 430 -2.87 -35.11 -20.48
CA PRO A 430 -2.02 -34.19 -19.73
C PRO A 430 -0.93 -33.49 -20.55
N THR A 431 -0.57 -34.04 -21.71
CA THR A 431 0.40 -33.44 -22.62
C THR A 431 -0.08 -32.07 -23.11
N ALA A 432 -1.37 -31.88 -23.38
CA ALA A 432 -1.89 -30.56 -23.79
C ALA A 432 -1.60 -29.50 -22.71
N TYR A 433 -1.96 -29.79 -21.47
CA TYR A 433 -1.89 -28.83 -20.36
C TYR A 433 -0.44 -28.45 -20.06
N ALA A 434 0.48 -29.41 -20.16
CA ALA A 434 1.91 -29.19 -19.99
C ALA A 434 2.47 -28.20 -21.03
N TYR A 435 2.11 -28.39 -22.30
CA TYR A 435 2.55 -27.50 -23.38
C TYR A 435 1.82 -26.17 -23.40
N GLU A 436 0.56 -26.08 -22.97
CA GLU A 436 -0.15 -24.82 -22.76
C GLU A 436 0.53 -23.97 -21.67
N MET A 437 0.90 -24.59 -20.54
CA MET A 437 1.69 -23.91 -19.49
C MET A 437 3.05 -23.46 -19.99
N LEU A 438 3.77 -24.33 -20.71
CA LEU A 438 5.09 -24.00 -21.24
C LEU A 438 5.03 -22.83 -22.23
N THR A 439 4.12 -22.90 -23.21
CA THR A 439 3.98 -21.87 -24.24
C THR A 439 3.42 -20.56 -23.69
N GLY A 440 2.46 -20.62 -22.76
CA GLY A 440 1.98 -19.44 -22.03
C GLY A 440 3.08 -18.79 -21.19
N GLY A 441 3.91 -19.59 -20.52
CA GLY A 441 5.10 -19.12 -19.81
C GLY A 441 6.11 -18.43 -20.73
N ILE A 442 6.36 -18.99 -21.92
CA ILE A 442 7.23 -18.37 -22.93
C ILE A 442 6.65 -17.04 -23.41
N ALA A 443 5.35 -16.97 -23.71
CA ALA A 443 4.69 -15.75 -24.13
C ALA A 443 4.80 -14.65 -23.04
N LEU A 444 4.63 -15.02 -21.77
CA LEU A 444 4.82 -14.12 -20.63
C LEU A 444 6.28 -13.66 -20.50
N SER A 445 7.26 -14.56 -20.70
CA SER A 445 8.67 -14.17 -20.71
C SER A 445 8.96 -13.14 -21.79
N ILE A 446 8.47 -13.36 -23.01
CA ILE A 446 8.63 -12.42 -24.12
C ILE A 446 8.02 -11.05 -23.74
N ALA A 447 6.80 -11.05 -23.21
CA ALA A 447 6.14 -9.82 -22.77
C ALA A 447 6.91 -9.12 -21.63
N ALA A 448 7.38 -9.87 -20.63
CA ALA A 448 8.16 -9.35 -19.51
C ALA A 448 9.46 -8.68 -19.99
N PHE A 449 10.21 -9.34 -20.88
CA PHE A 449 11.43 -8.77 -21.45
C PHE A 449 11.15 -7.55 -22.34
N ALA A 450 10.08 -7.60 -23.15
CA ALA A 450 9.68 -6.47 -24.00
C ALA A 450 9.29 -5.22 -23.18
N LEU A 451 8.69 -5.43 -22.01
CA LEU A 451 8.33 -4.37 -21.05
C LEU A 451 9.46 -4.00 -20.09
N GLY A 452 10.63 -4.64 -20.20
CA GLY A 452 11.81 -4.34 -19.38
C GLY A 452 11.71 -4.79 -17.93
N GLU A 453 10.83 -5.75 -17.61
CA GLU A 453 10.74 -6.31 -16.27
C GLU A 453 12.04 -7.03 -15.89
N ARG A 454 12.54 -6.75 -14.69
CA ARG A 454 13.75 -7.38 -14.14
C ARG A 454 13.61 -7.54 -12.63
N MET A 455 14.15 -8.63 -12.11
CA MET A 455 14.32 -8.79 -10.67
C MET A 455 15.32 -7.74 -10.17
N THR A 456 14.87 -6.86 -9.28
CA THR A 456 15.72 -5.83 -8.66
C THR A 456 16.17 -6.22 -7.25
N VAL A 457 15.47 -7.16 -6.63
CA VAL A 457 15.71 -7.67 -5.28
C VAL A 457 15.57 -9.19 -5.26
N TRP A 458 16.26 -9.83 -4.31
CA TRP A 458 16.02 -11.24 -4.04
C TRP A 458 14.65 -11.42 -3.36
N PRO A 459 13.87 -12.44 -3.74
CA PRO A 459 12.54 -12.63 -3.19
C PRO A 459 12.59 -12.95 -1.70
N THR A 460 11.70 -12.32 -0.95
CA THR A 460 11.48 -12.62 0.46
C THR A 460 10.93 -14.04 0.61
N THR A 461 11.05 -14.61 1.82
CA THR A 461 10.52 -15.95 2.10
C THR A 461 9.02 -16.04 1.84
N GLU A 462 8.26 -14.99 2.15
CA GLU A 462 6.82 -14.94 1.88
C GLU A 462 6.51 -14.90 0.38
N ALA A 463 7.20 -14.04 -0.37
CA ALA A 463 6.99 -13.94 -1.82
C ALA A 463 7.35 -15.24 -2.54
N PHE A 464 8.44 -15.89 -2.11
CA PHE A 464 8.83 -17.20 -2.63
C PHE A 464 7.84 -18.30 -2.25
N ALA A 465 7.31 -18.31 -1.02
CA ALA A 465 6.29 -19.26 -0.60
C ALA A 465 4.97 -19.08 -1.38
N GLY A 466 4.56 -17.82 -1.62
CA GLY A 466 3.41 -17.49 -2.48
C GLY A 466 3.63 -17.98 -3.91
N TRP A 467 4.79 -17.69 -4.50
CA TRP A 467 5.17 -18.19 -5.82
C TRP A 467 5.17 -19.73 -5.89
N LEU A 468 5.74 -20.41 -4.89
CA LEU A 468 5.79 -21.87 -4.83
C LEU A 468 4.38 -22.48 -4.73
N TYR A 469 3.50 -21.89 -3.91
CA TYR A 469 2.09 -22.28 -3.86
C TYR A 469 1.40 -22.08 -5.20
N LEU A 470 1.70 -21.01 -5.92
CA LEU A 470 1.14 -20.76 -7.24
C LEU A 470 1.65 -21.76 -8.29
N VAL A 471 2.90 -22.19 -8.22
CA VAL A 471 3.44 -23.27 -9.07
C VAL A 471 2.70 -24.57 -8.78
N ILE A 472 2.61 -24.97 -7.51
CA ILE A 472 2.05 -26.27 -7.11
C ILE A 472 0.51 -26.26 -7.14
N GLY A 473 -0.12 -25.49 -6.27
CA GLY A 473 -1.58 -25.44 -6.17
C GLY A 473 -2.23 -24.80 -7.38
N GLY A 474 -1.72 -23.62 -7.79
CA GLY A 474 -2.34 -22.82 -8.83
C GLY A 474 -2.13 -23.35 -10.25
N SER A 475 -0.93 -23.84 -10.59
CA SER A 475 -0.60 -24.30 -11.94
C SER A 475 -0.70 -25.81 -12.07
N PHE A 476 -0.01 -26.61 -11.24
CA PHE A 476 -0.10 -28.07 -11.39
C PHE A 476 -1.50 -28.61 -11.11
N PHE A 477 -2.09 -28.30 -9.96
CA PHE A 477 -3.36 -28.91 -9.58
C PHE A 477 -4.55 -28.17 -10.20
N ALA A 478 -4.67 -26.86 -9.98
CA ALA A 478 -5.87 -26.13 -10.39
C ALA A 478 -6.01 -26.03 -11.92
N TYR A 479 -4.95 -25.69 -12.67
CA TYR A 479 -5.04 -25.61 -14.13
C TYR A 479 -5.30 -26.97 -14.78
N THR A 480 -4.60 -28.03 -14.33
CA THR A 480 -4.86 -29.40 -14.82
C THR A 480 -6.29 -29.84 -14.53
N ALA A 481 -6.80 -29.61 -13.32
CA ALA A 481 -8.18 -29.95 -12.96
C ALA A 481 -9.19 -29.15 -13.80
N TYR A 482 -8.93 -27.86 -14.03
CA TYR A 482 -9.76 -27.01 -14.86
C TYR A 482 -9.79 -27.47 -16.32
N MET A 483 -8.63 -27.76 -16.92
CA MET A 483 -8.53 -28.23 -18.29
C MET A 483 -9.16 -29.62 -18.46
N TYR A 484 -8.98 -30.52 -17.48
CA TYR A 484 -9.70 -31.79 -17.44
C TYR A 484 -11.21 -31.56 -17.42
N LEU A 485 -11.71 -30.67 -16.55
CA LEU A 485 -13.13 -30.36 -16.47
C LEU A 485 -13.66 -29.79 -17.79
N LEU A 486 -12.94 -28.87 -18.43
CA LEU A 486 -13.31 -28.28 -19.73
C LEU A 486 -13.48 -29.32 -20.85
N GLN A 487 -12.76 -30.43 -20.80
CA GLN A 487 -12.91 -31.52 -21.77
C GLN A 487 -14.13 -32.41 -21.49
N GLN A 488 -14.64 -32.41 -20.25
CA GLN A 488 -15.74 -33.29 -19.83
C GLN A 488 -17.11 -32.59 -19.81
N VAL A 489 -17.14 -31.27 -19.64
CA VAL A 489 -18.38 -30.50 -19.52
C VAL A 489 -18.41 -29.29 -20.46
N ARG A 490 -19.60 -28.72 -20.65
CA ARG A 490 -19.76 -27.47 -21.42
C ARG A 490 -18.96 -26.32 -20.78
N THR A 491 -18.43 -25.43 -21.61
CA THR A 491 -17.59 -24.29 -21.17
C THR A 491 -18.28 -23.43 -20.10
N SER A 492 -19.60 -23.24 -20.19
CA SER A 492 -20.39 -22.50 -19.19
C SER A 492 -20.38 -23.15 -17.80
N VAL A 493 -20.35 -24.47 -17.73
CA VAL A 493 -20.30 -25.22 -16.46
C VAL A 493 -18.88 -25.24 -15.92
N ALA A 494 -17.89 -25.50 -16.78
CA ALA A 494 -16.50 -25.52 -16.37
C ALA A 494 -16.05 -24.19 -15.75
N THR A 495 -16.54 -23.07 -16.27
CA THR A 495 -16.21 -21.71 -15.79
C THR A 495 -16.94 -21.29 -14.51
N SER A 496 -17.94 -22.06 -14.05
CA SER A 496 -18.73 -21.72 -12.85
C SER A 496 -17.93 -21.67 -11.55
N TYR A 497 -16.74 -22.29 -11.47
CA TYR A 497 -15.84 -22.17 -10.32
C TYR A 497 -15.49 -20.72 -10.00
N ALA A 498 -15.42 -19.86 -11.03
CA ALA A 498 -15.06 -18.45 -10.93
C ALA A 498 -16.00 -17.65 -10.03
N PHE A 499 -17.16 -18.20 -9.70
CA PHE A 499 -18.14 -17.57 -8.83
C PHE A 499 -17.97 -17.83 -7.34
N VAL A 500 -17.33 -18.93 -6.98
CA VAL A 500 -16.98 -19.23 -5.58
C VAL A 500 -15.76 -18.42 -5.17
N THR A 501 -14.90 -18.11 -6.15
CA THR A 501 -13.63 -17.43 -5.98
C THR A 501 -13.72 -16.08 -5.26
N PRO A 502 -14.67 -15.16 -5.55
CA PRO A 502 -14.73 -13.86 -4.89
C PRO A 502 -15.01 -13.95 -3.40
N VAL A 503 -15.91 -14.85 -2.99
CA VAL A 503 -16.26 -15.05 -1.58
C VAL A 503 -15.02 -15.50 -0.80
N VAL A 504 -14.31 -16.49 -1.35
CA VAL A 504 -13.08 -17.01 -0.73
C VAL A 504 -11.97 -15.95 -0.73
N ALA A 505 -11.75 -15.26 -1.85
CA ALA A 505 -10.72 -14.24 -1.97
C ALA A 505 -10.93 -13.06 -1.02
N ILE A 506 -12.18 -12.57 -0.87
CA ILE A 506 -12.49 -11.47 0.05
C ILE A 506 -12.31 -11.90 1.50
N LEU A 507 -12.81 -13.08 1.90
CA LEU A 507 -12.62 -13.57 3.27
C LEU A 507 -11.14 -13.69 3.63
N LEU A 508 -10.34 -14.20 2.69
CA LEU A 508 -8.89 -14.32 2.86
C LEU A 508 -8.19 -12.96 2.81
N GLY A 509 -8.60 -12.03 1.95
CA GLY A 509 -8.05 -10.69 1.86
C GLY A 509 -8.32 -9.87 3.12
N VAL A 510 -9.53 -9.92 3.67
CA VAL A 510 -9.89 -9.28 4.94
C VAL A 510 -9.08 -9.89 6.09
N HIS A 511 -8.98 -11.22 6.15
CA HIS A 511 -8.36 -11.91 7.27
C HIS A 511 -6.83 -11.86 7.26
N PHE A 512 -6.20 -11.91 6.08
CA PHE A 512 -4.74 -12.02 5.94
C PHE A 512 -4.04 -10.77 5.39
N LEU A 513 -4.73 -9.95 4.60
CA LEU A 513 -4.20 -8.71 4.02
C LEU A 513 -4.80 -7.44 4.65
N GLU A 514 -5.69 -7.60 5.65
CA GLU A 514 -6.42 -6.50 6.30
C GLU A 514 -7.15 -5.60 5.28
N GLU A 515 -7.61 -6.18 4.16
CA GLU A 515 -8.35 -5.44 3.12
C GLU A 515 -9.69 -4.92 3.68
N SER A 516 -10.01 -3.63 3.46
CA SER A 516 -11.30 -3.07 3.83
C SER A 516 -12.37 -3.39 2.78
N VAL A 517 -13.55 -3.83 3.22
CA VAL A 517 -14.66 -4.20 2.33
C VAL A 517 -15.64 -3.04 2.21
N SER A 518 -15.82 -2.56 0.99
CA SER A 518 -16.80 -1.51 0.68
C SER A 518 -18.21 -2.08 0.54
N ARG A 519 -19.20 -1.19 0.67
CA ARG A 519 -20.60 -1.51 0.35
C ARG A 519 -20.77 -1.92 -1.12
N PHE A 520 -19.98 -1.33 -2.03
CA PHE A 520 -20.00 -1.66 -3.45
C PHE A 520 -19.44 -3.07 -3.72
N THR A 521 -18.39 -3.47 -3.01
CA THR A 521 -17.85 -4.84 -3.06
C THR A 521 -18.90 -5.88 -2.68
N ILE A 522 -19.65 -5.63 -1.60
CA ILE A 522 -20.73 -6.53 -1.16
C ILE A 522 -21.83 -6.64 -2.22
N LEU A 523 -22.26 -5.51 -2.79
CA LEU A 523 -23.27 -5.49 -3.86
C LEU A 523 -22.79 -6.24 -5.11
N ALA A 524 -21.52 -6.08 -5.49
CA ALA A 524 -20.92 -6.79 -6.61
C ALA A 524 -20.93 -8.31 -6.37
N VAL A 525 -20.52 -8.76 -5.19
CA VAL A 525 -20.55 -10.19 -4.81
C VAL A 525 -21.97 -10.76 -4.86
N VAL A 526 -22.94 -10.08 -4.25
CA VAL A 526 -24.35 -10.53 -4.25
C VAL A 526 -24.88 -10.64 -5.68
N SER A 527 -24.61 -9.65 -6.53
CA SER A 527 -25.03 -9.66 -7.93
C SER A 527 -24.43 -10.84 -8.71
N VAL A 528 -23.14 -11.07 -8.54
CA VAL A 528 -22.43 -12.20 -9.16
C VAL A 528 -23.02 -13.53 -8.69
N LEU A 529 -23.20 -13.72 -7.37
CA LEU A 529 -23.77 -14.94 -6.77
C LEU A 529 -25.19 -15.26 -7.28
N LEU A 530 -26.03 -14.24 -7.42
CA LEU A 530 -27.37 -14.40 -8.04
C LEU A 530 -27.26 -14.80 -9.51
N GLY A 531 -26.29 -14.25 -10.24
CA GLY A 531 -26.03 -14.63 -11.62
C GLY A 531 -25.68 -16.12 -11.79
N VAL A 532 -24.85 -16.65 -10.88
CA VAL A 532 -24.51 -18.10 -10.81
C VAL A 532 -25.74 -18.95 -10.64
N TRP A 533 -26.58 -18.57 -9.68
CA TRP A 533 -27.76 -19.33 -9.33
C TRP A 533 -28.70 -19.43 -10.53
N CYS A 534 -28.87 -18.34 -11.29
CA CYS A 534 -29.62 -18.34 -12.54
C CYS A 534 -29.01 -19.30 -13.57
N ILE A 535 -27.68 -19.29 -13.75
CA ILE A 535 -27.00 -20.19 -14.70
C ILE A 535 -27.21 -21.66 -14.31
N PHE A 536 -27.05 -22.01 -13.04
CA PHE A 536 -27.28 -23.37 -12.56
C PHE A 536 -28.75 -23.79 -12.68
N ARG A 537 -29.70 -22.91 -12.34
CA ARG A 537 -31.13 -23.19 -12.46
C ARG A 537 -31.55 -23.42 -13.90
N GLY A 538 -30.96 -22.68 -14.85
CA GLY A 538 -31.15 -22.90 -16.29
C GLY A 538 -30.80 -24.30 -16.78
N ARG A 539 -29.97 -25.04 -16.03
CA ARG A 539 -29.59 -26.41 -16.34
C ARG A 539 -30.62 -27.43 -15.86
N GLU A 540 -31.21 -27.23 -14.69
CA GLU A 540 -32.27 -28.12 -14.19
C GLU A 540 -33.49 -28.14 -15.11
N ASP A 541 -33.84 -26.99 -15.68
CA ASP A 541 -34.94 -26.88 -16.64
C ASP A 541 -34.64 -27.60 -17.97
N LYS A 542 -33.37 -27.67 -18.39
CA LYS A 542 -32.95 -28.39 -19.61
C LYS A 542 -32.85 -29.90 -19.42
N ASN A 543 -32.60 -30.39 -18.21
CA ASN A 543 -32.59 -31.83 -17.91
C ASN A 543 -34.01 -32.40 -17.67
N LYS A 544 -35.02 -31.54 -17.54
CA LYS A 544 -36.43 -31.91 -17.38
C LYS A 544 -37.23 -31.84 -18.70
N ALA A 545 -36.65 -31.27 -19.75
CA ALA A 545 -37.21 -31.17 -21.10
C ALA A 545 -36.44 -32.12 -22.03
#